data_AF-A0A6I7P2C3-F1
#
_entry.id   AF-A0A6I7P2C3-F1
#
_cell.length_a   1.000
_cell.length_b   1.000
_cell.length_c   1.000
_cell.angle_alpha   90.00
_cell.angle_beta   90.00
_cell.angle_gamma   90.00
#
_symmetry.space_group_name_H-M   'P 1'
#
loop_
_entity.id
_entity.type
_entity.pdbx_description
1 polymer ?
#
loop_
_entity_poly.entity_id
_entity_poly.type
_entity_poly.pdbx_seq_one_letter_code
_entity_poly.pdbx_strand_id
1 'polypeptide(L)'
;MSAYRIGVDIGGTFTDIVVVDADGRVRTKKVSSSVGNYAQAIVDGLAGLFAEHGIAPGSVLEIRHGTTVASNAILEQKGARTGLITTAGFRDVLEIRTLRMPKLYDLTWQKPPALVERYLRRTVDERIDVRGRVERPLDRADAEAAVGRLLDEGVEAIAVCLLNAFANPAHERIVQAAIERLAPGLPHSISFDVLPEIKEYERTSTTVVNTYVMPAVASYLARLRSGLDTGEVRAPLYIMQSNGGLMTDEAAAKKPCTIIESGPAAGVVGAQAIARRMGFGDVVSFDMGGTTAKASLIEGGNVTRSQEYQVGGGILMGSRLMTGGGYALKVPAIDLAEVGAGGGSLV
;
A
#
# COMPACT_ATOMS: atom_id res chain seq x y z
N MET A 1 -18.92 19.56 25.34
CA MET A 1 -19.25 18.77 24.14
C MET A 1 -18.55 17.43 24.28
N SER A 2 -19.28 16.32 24.24
CA SER A 2 -18.68 14.99 24.24
C SER A 2 -17.87 14.82 22.95
N ALA A 3 -16.65 14.34 23.07
CA ALA A 3 -15.73 14.26 21.95
C ALA A 3 -15.59 12.79 21.51
N TYR A 4 -15.73 12.52 20.22
CA TYR A 4 -15.78 11.14 19.69
C TYR A 4 -14.54 10.83 18.84
N ARG A 5 -14.03 9.61 18.99
CA ARG A 5 -12.99 9.04 18.12
C ARG A 5 -13.57 7.88 17.33
N ILE A 6 -13.22 7.79 16.06
CA ILE A 6 -13.78 6.80 15.15
C ILE A 6 -12.66 5.91 14.62
N GLY A 7 -12.85 4.60 14.70
CA GLY A 7 -12.05 3.58 14.02
C GLY A 7 -12.89 2.94 12.91
N VAL A 8 -12.31 2.78 11.73
CA VAL A 8 -12.97 2.14 10.59
C VAL A 8 -12.02 1.14 9.95
N ASP A 9 -12.46 -0.09 9.77
CA ASP A 9 -11.71 -1.10 9.01
C ASP A 9 -12.57 -1.61 7.85
N ILE A 10 -12.02 -1.59 6.64
CA ILE A 10 -12.66 -2.20 5.47
C ILE A 10 -12.03 -3.57 5.23
N GLY A 11 -12.80 -4.61 5.50
CA GLY A 11 -12.53 -5.97 5.04
C GLY A 11 -13.10 -6.24 3.65
N GLY A 12 -12.90 -7.47 3.16
CA GLY A 12 -13.46 -7.92 1.88
C GLY A 12 -14.99 -8.08 1.89
N THR A 13 -15.58 -8.39 3.05
CA THR A 13 -17.02 -8.72 3.17
C THR A 13 -17.81 -7.68 3.95
N PHE A 14 -17.18 -7.08 4.97
CA PHE A 14 -17.84 -6.10 5.83
C PHE A 14 -16.89 -4.93 6.13
N THR A 15 -17.50 -3.78 6.39
CA THR A 15 -16.83 -2.64 7.00
C THR A 15 -17.23 -2.60 8.48
N ASP A 16 -16.24 -2.58 9.36
CA ASP A 16 -16.42 -2.49 10.78
C ASP A 16 -16.15 -1.04 11.23
N ILE A 17 -17.11 -0.43 11.92
CA ILE A 17 -17.05 0.94 12.44
C ILE A 17 -17.13 0.89 13.95
N VAL A 18 -16.21 1.57 14.62
CA VAL A 18 -16.14 1.70 16.06
C VAL A 18 -16.11 3.17 16.44
N VAL A 19 -16.98 3.60 17.34
CA VAL A 19 -17.00 4.95 17.90
C VAL A 19 -16.80 4.86 19.39
N VAL A 20 -15.84 5.65 19.89
CA VAL A 20 -15.50 5.73 21.30
C VAL A 20 -15.76 7.16 21.78
N ASP A 21 -16.55 7.31 22.85
CA ASP A 21 -16.78 8.60 23.49
C ASP A 21 -15.71 8.94 24.54
N ALA A 22 -15.81 10.15 25.12
CA ALA A 22 -14.86 10.62 26.13
C ALA A 22 -14.89 9.80 27.44
N ASP A 23 -16.00 9.13 27.74
CA ASP A 23 -16.16 8.26 28.91
C ASP A 23 -15.65 6.83 28.64
N GLY A 24 -15.20 6.54 27.41
CA GLY A 24 -14.72 5.24 26.97
C GLY A 24 -15.83 4.27 26.58
N ARG A 25 -17.08 4.72 26.42
CA ARG A 25 -18.14 3.86 25.89
C ARG A 25 -17.90 3.58 24.42
N VAL A 26 -18.04 2.31 24.06
CA VAL A 26 -17.81 1.81 22.71
C VAL A 26 -19.14 1.55 22.03
N ARG A 27 -19.28 2.03 20.81
CA ARG A 27 -20.41 1.80 19.92
C ARG A 27 -19.88 1.20 18.63
N THR A 28 -20.49 0.14 18.14
CA THR A 28 -20.01 -0.57 16.96
C THR A 28 -21.10 -0.72 15.93
N LYS A 29 -20.74 -0.65 14.65
CA LYS A 29 -21.65 -0.96 13.55
C LYS A 29 -20.91 -1.72 12.48
N LYS A 30 -21.57 -2.75 11.97
CA LYS A 30 -21.08 -3.56 10.87
C LYS A 30 -21.97 -3.32 9.66
N VAL A 31 -21.37 -2.95 8.54
CA VAL A 31 -22.09 -2.71 7.29
C VAL A 31 -21.52 -3.59 6.19
N SER A 32 -22.38 -4.02 5.27
CA SER A 32 -21.94 -4.83 4.13
C SER A 32 -20.97 -4.03 3.26
N SER A 33 -19.83 -4.64 2.92
CA SER A 33 -18.88 -4.08 1.97
C SER A 33 -19.24 -4.55 0.56
N SER A 34 -19.41 -3.61 -0.36
CA SER A 34 -19.52 -3.90 -1.79
C SER A 34 -18.37 -3.24 -2.54
N VAL A 35 -17.71 -4.01 -3.40
CA VAL A 35 -16.63 -3.52 -4.28
C VAL A 35 -17.13 -2.30 -5.06
N GLY A 36 -16.34 -1.21 -5.06
CA GLY A 36 -16.71 0.05 -5.71
C GLY A 36 -17.53 1.03 -4.85
N ASN A 37 -18.03 0.58 -3.70
CA ASN A 37 -18.86 1.37 -2.78
C ASN A 37 -18.26 1.58 -1.37
N TYR A 38 -16.98 1.24 -1.16
CA TYR A 38 -16.35 1.28 0.17
C TYR A 38 -16.46 2.63 0.88
N ALA A 39 -16.21 3.72 0.17
CA ALA A 39 -16.29 5.07 0.74
C ALA A 39 -17.71 5.40 1.22
N GLN A 40 -18.71 5.09 0.40
CA GLN A 40 -20.12 5.34 0.73
C GLN A 40 -20.57 4.46 1.90
N ALA A 41 -20.16 3.19 1.95
CA ALA A 41 -20.51 2.29 3.04
C ALA A 41 -20.05 2.84 4.41
N ILE A 42 -18.87 3.46 4.46
CA ILE A 42 -18.39 4.15 5.67
C ILE A 42 -19.30 5.34 5.99
N VAL A 43 -19.57 6.20 5.02
CA VAL A 43 -20.36 7.43 5.20
C VAL A 43 -21.77 7.10 5.68
N ASP A 44 -22.45 6.16 5.03
CA ASP A 44 -23.80 5.71 5.39
C ASP A 44 -23.81 5.01 6.76
N GLY A 45 -22.77 4.21 7.02
CA GLY A 45 -22.57 3.55 8.31
C GLY A 45 -22.48 4.57 9.45
N LEU A 46 -21.63 5.58 9.28
CA LEU A 46 -21.46 6.69 10.23
C LEU A 46 -22.73 7.51 10.39
N ALA A 47 -23.35 7.93 9.29
CA ALA A 47 -24.60 8.70 9.33
C ALA A 47 -25.69 7.98 10.13
N GLY A 48 -25.87 6.67 9.88
CA GLY A 48 -26.84 5.89 10.63
C GLY A 48 -26.47 5.71 12.11
N LEU A 49 -25.18 5.55 12.44
CA LEU A 49 -24.74 5.46 13.84
C LEU A 49 -24.93 6.80 14.59
N PHE A 50 -24.71 7.91 13.89
CA PHE A 50 -24.92 9.25 14.45
C PHE A 50 -26.40 9.51 14.70
N ALA A 51 -27.27 9.13 13.77
CA ALA A 51 -28.72 9.23 13.95
C ALA A 51 -29.23 8.37 15.12
N GLU A 52 -28.76 7.13 15.23
CA GLU A 52 -29.16 6.20 16.29
C GLU A 52 -28.79 6.68 17.70
N HIS A 53 -27.68 7.41 17.83
CA HIS A 53 -27.12 7.79 19.13
C HIS A 53 -27.08 9.30 19.39
N GLY A 54 -27.68 10.10 18.51
CA GLY A 54 -27.71 11.56 18.63
C GLY A 54 -26.32 12.20 18.61
N ILE A 55 -25.38 11.63 17.85
CA ILE A 55 -24.00 12.15 17.76
C ILE A 55 -23.98 13.27 16.72
N ALA A 56 -23.56 14.47 17.12
CA ALA A 56 -23.37 15.57 16.20
C ALA A 56 -22.09 15.34 15.36
N PRO A 57 -22.12 15.44 14.02
CA PRO A 57 -20.93 15.27 13.18
C PRO A 57 -19.73 16.14 13.60
N GLY A 58 -20.00 17.39 14.01
CA GLY A 58 -18.98 18.33 14.50
C GLY A 58 -18.33 17.97 15.84
N SER A 59 -18.78 16.91 16.51
CA SER A 59 -18.21 16.42 17.77
C SER A 59 -17.15 15.33 17.59
N VAL A 60 -16.87 14.94 16.35
CA VAL A 60 -15.82 13.97 16.00
C VAL A 60 -14.45 14.67 16.04
N LEU A 61 -13.50 14.08 16.76
CA LEU A 61 -12.14 14.60 16.88
C LEU A 61 -11.19 14.08 15.81
N GLU A 62 -11.32 12.80 15.46
CA GLU A 62 -10.47 12.12 14.49
C GLU A 62 -11.16 10.85 13.96
N ILE A 63 -10.80 10.48 12.74
CA ILE A 63 -11.15 9.20 12.14
C ILE A 63 -9.86 8.47 11.82
N ARG A 64 -9.75 7.20 12.24
CA ARG A 64 -8.63 6.31 11.94
C ARG A 64 -9.12 5.16 11.08
N HIS A 65 -8.46 4.93 9.96
CA HIS A 65 -8.98 4.06 8.94
C HIS A 65 -7.93 3.05 8.42
N GLY A 66 -8.25 1.76 8.53
CA GLY A 66 -7.54 0.66 7.87
C GLY A 66 -8.29 0.19 6.63
N THR A 67 -7.57 -0.11 5.56
CA THR A 67 -8.19 -0.44 4.26
C THR A 67 -7.48 -1.58 3.54
N THR A 68 -8.27 -2.37 2.82
CA THR A 68 -7.80 -3.46 1.95
C THR A 68 -7.74 -3.05 0.48
N VAL A 69 -8.08 -1.80 0.12
CA VAL A 69 -8.13 -1.32 -1.29
C VAL A 69 -6.80 -1.53 -2.01
N ALA A 70 -5.67 -1.19 -1.37
CA ALA A 70 -4.35 -1.35 -1.97
C ALA A 70 -3.96 -2.83 -2.16
N SER A 71 -4.17 -3.66 -1.13
CA SER A 71 -3.90 -5.11 -1.21
C SER A 71 -4.75 -5.77 -2.30
N ASN A 72 -6.06 -5.49 -2.33
CA ASN A 72 -6.98 -6.10 -3.30
C ASN A 72 -6.67 -5.68 -4.75
N ALA A 73 -6.28 -4.43 -4.99
CA ALA A 73 -5.89 -3.98 -6.33
C ALA A 73 -4.70 -4.80 -6.89
N ILE A 74 -3.76 -5.21 -6.03
CA ILE A 74 -2.62 -6.05 -6.41
C ILE A 74 -3.05 -7.50 -6.61
N LEU A 75 -3.78 -8.07 -5.64
CA LEU A 75 -4.20 -9.47 -5.66
C LEU A 75 -5.15 -9.78 -6.82
N GLU A 76 -6.08 -8.87 -7.11
CA GLU A 76 -7.03 -8.99 -8.23
C GLU A 76 -6.48 -8.50 -9.57
N GLN A 77 -5.25 -7.97 -9.59
CA GLN A 77 -4.63 -7.36 -10.77
C GLN A 77 -5.52 -6.27 -11.41
N LYS A 78 -6.12 -5.42 -10.57
CA LYS A 78 -6.99 -4.30 -10.96
C LYS A 78 -6.39 -2.93 -10.60
N GLY A 79 -5.07 -2.81 -10.67
CA GLY A 79 -4.40 -1.53 -10.54
C GLY A 79 -4.33 -0.79 -11.87
N ALA A 80 -3.67 0.35 -11.84
CA ALA A 80 -3.51 1.22 -12.99
C ALA A 80 -2.61 0.58 -14.05
N ARG A 81 -2.93 0.79 -15.32
CA ARG A 81 -2.06 0.42 -16.44
C ARG A 81 -0.77 1.23 -16.36
N THR A 82 0.25 0.64 -15.75
CA THR A 82 1.45 1.35 -15.32
C THR A 82 2.56 1.21 -16.35
N GLY A 83 3.19 2.33 -16.71
CA GLY A 83 4.46 2.36 -17.44
C GLY A 83 5.65 2.37 -16.49
N LEU A 84 6.79 1.83 -16.91
CA LEU A 84 8.04 1.86 -16.16
C LEU A 84 9.16 2.46 -17.02
N ILE A 85 9.89 3.44 -16.48
CA ILE A 85 11.10 4.00 -17.08
C ILE A 85 12.30 3.60 -16.22
N THR A 86 13.30 2.98 -16.85
CA THR A 86 14.54 2.50 -16.21
C THR A 86 15.78 2.94 -16.98
N THR A 87 16.95 2.80 -16.38
CA THR A 87 18.23 2.95 -17.10
C THR A 87 18.36 1.93 -18.23
N ALA A 88 18.99 2.31 -19.34
CA ALA A 88 19.32 1.39 -20.43
C ALA A 88 20.01 0.11 -19.91
N GLY A 89 19.52 -1.05 -20.38
CA GLY A 89 19.96 -2.36 -19.90
C GLY A 89 19.23 -2.90 -18.66
N PHE A 90 18.41 -2.09 -17.98
CA PHE A 90 17.65 -2.50 -16.77
C PHE A 90 16.16 -2.73 -17.00
N ARG A 91 15.71 -2.70 -18.27
CA ARG A 91 14.32 -2.89 -18.69
C ARG A 91 13.65 -4.14 -18.08
N ASP A 92 14.40 -5.22 -17.94
CA ASP A 92 13.89 -6.54 -17.57
C ASP A 92 14.10 -6.87 -16.08
N VAL A 93 14.45 -5.89 -15.23
CA VAL A 93 14.69 -6.10 -13.78
C VAL A 93 13.48 -6.70 -13.05
N LEU A 94 12.25 -6.28 -13.39
CA LEU A 94 11.01 -6.84 -12.82
C LEU A 94 10.76 -8.29 -13.25
N GLU A 95 11.25 -8.67 -14.43
CA GLU A 95 11.11 -10.01 -14.98
C GLU A 95 12.07 -10.96 -14.29
N ILE A 96 13.33 -10.54 -14.16
CA ILE A 96 14.43 -11.35 -13.61
C ILE A 96 14.24 -11.56 -12.10
N ARG A 97 13.78 -10.54 -11.38
CA ARG A 97 13.62 -10.57 -9.92
C ARG A 97 14.93 -10.97 -9.22
N THR A 98 14.84 -11.84 -8.21
CA THR A 98 15.98 -12.33 -7.41
C THR A 98 16.26 -13.82 -7.61
N LEU A 99 15.62 -14.47 -8.60
CA LEU A 99 15.66 -15.92 -8.84
C LEU A 99 15.25 -16.80 -7.63
N ARG A 100 14.67 -16.21 -6.58
CA ARG A 100 14.20 -16.94 -5.42
C ARG A 100 12.89 -17.67 -5.72
N MET A 101 12.81 -18.93 -5.31
CA MET A 101 11.64 -19.79 -5.47
C MET A 101 11.05 -20.12 -4.09
N PRO A 102 9.76 -19.85 -3.86
CA PRO A 102 9.10 -20.13 -2.58
C PRO A 102 8.83 -21.62 -2.36
N LYS A 103 8.94 -22.46 -3.41
CA LYS A 103 8.77 -23.91 -3.35
C LYS A 103 10.08 -24.61 -3.67
N LEU A 104 10.72 -25.15 -2.63
CA LEU A 104 11.94 -25.96 -2.80
C LEU A 104 11.62 -27.20 -3.65
N TYR A 105 12.46 -27.47 -4.66
CA TYR A 105 12.40 -28.63 -5.55
C TYR A 105 11.21 -28.71 -6.53
N ASP A 106 10.39 -27.66 -6.65
CA ASP A 106 9.36 -27.59 -7.69
C ASP A 106 9.90 -26.86 -8.94
N LEU A 107 10.52 -27.62 -9.86
CA LEU A 107 11.05 -27.07 -11.12
C LEU A 107 9.96 -26.56 -12.08
N THR A 108 8.69 -26.87 -11.83
CA THR A 108 7.55 -26.41 -12.63
C THR A 108 6.92 -25.14 -12.10
N TRP A 109 7.40 -24.63 -10.96
CA TRP A 109 6.90 -23.42 -10.35
C TRP A 109 7.02 -22.24 -11.31
N GLN A 110 5.89 -21.54 -11.49
CA GLN A 110 5.82 -20.32 -12.27
C GLN A 110 5.81 -19.12 -11.34
N LYS A 111 6.70 -18.17 -11.62
CA LYS A 111 6.68 -16.87 -10.96
C LYS A 111 5.40 -16.11 -11.33
N PRO A 112 4.85 -15.28 -10.42
CA PRO A 112 3.78 -14.36 -10.77
C PRO A 112 4.16 -13.50 -11.98
N PRO A 113 3.18 -13.08 -12.81
CA PRO A 113 3.44 -12.09 -13.85
C PRO A 113 3.97 -10.80 -13.21
N ALA A 114 4.69 -9.98 -13.98
CA ALA A 114 5.10 -8.66 -13.51
C ALA A 114 3.93 -7.67 -13.63
N LEU A 115 3.79 -6.75 -12.67
CA LEU A 115 2.72 -5.72 -12.67
C LEU A 115 2.79 -4.75 -13.86
N VAL A 116 3.96 -4.65 -14.50
CA VAL A 116 4.16 -3.86 -15.71
C VAL A 116 4.56 -4.80 -16.82
N GLU A 117 3.76 -4.87 -17.88
CA GLU A 117 4.08 -5.67 -19.05
C GLU A 117 5.33 -5.16 -19.76
N ARG A 118 6.09 -6.05 -20.41
CA ARG A 118 7.40 -5.71 -20.97
C ARG A 118 7.36 -4.58 -22.01
N TYR A 119 6.30 -4.49 -22.82
CA TYR A 119 6.16 -3.42 -23.82
C TYR A 119 5.94 -2.03 -23.18
N LEU A 120 5.39 -1.99 -21.97
CA LEU A 120 5.23 -0.79 -21.13
C LEU A 120 6.46 -0.46 -20.28
N ARG A 121 7.57 -1.18 -20.45
CA ARG A 121 8.86 -0.86 -19.83
C ARG A 121 9.73 -0.17 -20.87
N ARG A 122 10.00 1.12 -20.67
CA ARG A 122 10.91 1.91 -21.51
C ARG A 122 12.22 2.14 -20.76
N THR A 123 13.24 2.49 -21.54
CA THR A 123 14.54 2.87 -21.01
C THR A 123 14.93 4.24 -21.51
N VAL A 124 15.78 4.90 -20.74
CA VAL A 124 16.54 6.09 -21.13
C VAL A 124 18.04 5.76 -21.14
N ASP A 125 18.84 6.46 -21.94
CA ASP A 125 20.29 6.27 -22.05
C ASP A 125 21.06 7.22 -21.12
N GLU A 126 21.10 6.87 -19.83
CA GLU A 126 21.81 7.63 -18.80
C GLU A 126 22.62 6.72 -17.87
N ARG A 127 23.54 7.31 -17.10
CA ARG A 127 24.29 6.56 -16.10
C ARG A 127 24.77 7.44 -14.95
N ILE A 128 24.48 6.98 -13.73
CA ILE A 128 25.02 7.50 -12.48
C ILE A 128 25.82 6.38 -11.81
N ASP A 129 27.04 6.69 -11.35
CA ASP A 129 27.88 5.73 -10.65
C ASP A 129 27.45 5.52 -9.19
N VAL A 130 28.11 4.58 -8.51
CA VAL A 130 27.80 4.23 -7.10
C VAL A 130 28.09 5.37 -6.11
N ARG A 131 28.83 6.40 -6.52
CA ARG A 131 29.15 7.60 -5.72
C ARG A 131 28.23 8.77 -6.06
N GLY A 132 27.22 8.58 -6.90
CA GLY A 132 26.31 9.62 -7.34
C GLY A 132 26.88 10.55 -8.41
N ARG A 133 28.03 10.23 -9.02
CA ARG A 133 28.61 11.03 -10.10
C ARG A 133 27.96 10.65 -11.43
N VAL A 134 27.70 11.65 -12.27
CA VAL A 134 27.15 11.44 -13.61
C VAL A 134 28.25 10.87 -14.51
N GLU A 135 28.09 9.63 -14.95
CA GLU A 135 28.97 8.99 -15.96
C GLU A 135 28.47 9.27 -17.38
N ARG A 136 27.14 9.27 -17.54
CA ARG A 136 26.46 9.60 -18.81
C ARG A 136 25.26 10.50 -18.49
N PRO A 137 25.25 11.75 -18.97
CA PRO A 137 24.12 12.65 -18.71
C PRO A 137 22.86 12.16 -19.42
N LEU A 138 21.70 12.36 -18.78
CA LEU A 138 20.41 12.12 -19.42
C LEU A 138 20.05 13.28 -20.36
N ASP A 139 19.84 12.98 -21.65
CA ASP A 139 19.24 13.91 -22.60
C ASP A 139 17.74 14.11 -22.29
N ARG A 140 17.29 15.36 -22.28
CA ARG A 140 15.88 15.72 -22.11
C ARG A 140 15.02 15.15 -23.23
N ALA A 141 15.51 15.14 -24.46
CA ALA A 141 14.76 14.62 -25.59
C ALA A 141 14.50 13.11 -25.47
N ASP A 142 15.46 12.36 -24.91
CA ASP A 142 15.30 10.92 -24.67
C ASP A 142 14.28 10.63 -23.56
N ALA A 143 14.32 11.41 -22.47
CA ALA A 143 13.31 11.34 -21.41
C ALA A 143 11.89 11.62 -21.95
N GLU A 144 11.74 12.66 -22.75
CA GLU A 144 10.47 13.04 -23.38
C GLU A 144 9.98 11.97 -24.37
N ALA A 145 10.87 11.39 -25.16
CA ALA A 145 10.53 10.29 -26.06
C ALA A 145 10.12 9.03 -25.30
N ALA A 146 10.77 8.70 -24.17
CA ALA A 146 10.39 7.57 -23.34
C ALA A 146 9.00 7.75 -22.72
N VAL A 147 8.69 8.96 -22.22
CA VAL A 147 7.37 9.32 -21.70
C VAL A 147 6.33 9.28 -22.81
N GLY A 148 6.57 9.93 -23.95
CA GLY A 148 5.64 9.95 -25.09
C GLY A 148 5.24 8.55 -25.55
N ARG A 149 6.22 7.63 -25.69
CA ARG A 149 5.96 6.22 -26.02
C ARG A 149 5.13 5.45 -24.99
N LEU A 150 5.05 5.91 -23.75
CA LEU A 150 4.16 5.32 -22.74
C LEU A 150 2.76 5.93 -22.83
N LEU A 151 2.69 7.24 -23.10
CA LEU A 151 1.41 7.94 -23.31
C LEU A 151 0.68 7.40 -24.55
N ASP A 152 1.40 7.13 -25.65
CA ASP A 152 0.86 6.52 -26.86
C ASP A 152 0.26 5.13 -26.60
N GLU A 153 0.79 4.42 -25.61
CA GLU A 153 0.28 3.12 -25.17
C GLU A 153 -0.90 3.26 -24.21
N GLY A 154 -1.28 4.47 -23.79
CA GLY A 154 -2.42 4.72 -22.90
C GLY A 154 -2.17 4.27 -21.46
N VAL A 155 -0.98 4.51 -20.92
CA VAL A 155 -0.72 4.27 -19.49
C VAL A 155 -1.50 5.26 -18.61
N GLU A 156 -1.96 4.79 -17.47
CA GLU A 156 -2.69 5.56 -16.46
C GLU A 156 -1.76 6.10 -15.37
N ALA A 157 -0.55 5.54 -15.24
CA ALA A 157 0.46 5.98 -14.29
C ALA A 157 1.89 5.61 -14.75
N ILE A 158 2.91 6.34 -14.29
CA ILE A 158 4.32 6.08 -14.66
C ILE A 158 5.21 5.92 -13.42
N ALA A 159 5.95 4.81 -13.35
CA ALA A 159 7.01 4.58 -12.38
C ALA A 159 8.37 4.90 -13.01
N VAL A 160 9.24 5.61 -12.28
CA VAL A 160 10.61 5.90 -12.71
C VAL A 160 11.57 5.31 -11.67
N CYS A 161 12.46 4.42 -12.11
CA CYS A 161 13.53 3.85 -11.28
C CYS A 161 14.82 3.77 -12.08
N LEU A 162 15.71 4.75 -11.88
CA LEU A 162 17.01 4.78 -12.54
C LEU A 162 18.09 4.24 -11.60
N LEU A 163 19.08 3.54 -12.13
CA LEU A 163 20.15 2.93 -11.35
C LEU A 163 20.90 4.01 -10.55
N ASN A 164 21.17 3.72 -9.27
CA ASN A 164 21.86 4.62 -8.34
C ASN A 164 21.16 5.97 -8.09
N ALA A 165 19.89 6.13 -8.47
CA ALA A 165 19.13 7.35 -8.18
C ALA A 165 19.06 7.68 -6.68
N PHE A 166 19.12 6.66 -5.81
CA PHE A 166 19.22 6.84 -4.35
C PHE A 166 20.44 7.68 -3.91
N ALA A 167 21.53 7.67 -4.70
CA ALA A 167 22.73 8.47 -4.43
C ALA A 167 22.67 9.84 -5.09
N ASN A 168 22.01 9.96 -6.25
CA ASN A 168 21.80 11.22 -6.95
C ASN A 168 20.52 11.16 -7.80
N PRO A 169 19.45 11.92 -7.45
CA PRO A 169 18.17 11.86 -8.14
C PRO A 169 18.09 12.71 -9.41
N ALA A 170 19.17 13.39 -9.81
CA ALA A 170 19.11 14.42 -10.86
C ALA A 170 18.46 13.94 -12.17
N HIS A 171 18.78 12.74 -12.65
CA HIS A 171 18.17 12.20 -13.86
C HIS A 171 16.71 11.79 -13.66
N GLU A 172 16.34 11.25 -12.50
CA GLU A 172 14.93 10.97 -12.21
C GLU A 172 14.09 12.26 -12.20
N ARG A 173 14.64 13.37 -11.70
CA ARG A 173 13.98 14.68 -11.76
C ARG A 173 13.82 15.22 -13.18
N ILE A 174 14.73 14.90 -14.09
CA ILE A 174 14.57 15.24 -15.52
C ILE A 174 13.40 14.45 -16.12
N VAL A 175 13.29 13.15 -15.84
CA VAL A 175 12.15 12.34 -16.29
C VAL A 175 10.85 12.83 -15.65
N GLN A 176 10.86 13.17 -14.36
CA GLN A 176 9.71 13.76 -13.68
C GLN A 176 9.22 15.03 -14.39
N ALA A 177 10.12 15.96 -14.69
CA ALA A 177 9.78 17.19 -15.40
C ALA A 177 9.20 16.91 -16.80
N ALA A 178 9.68 15.86 -17.50
CA ALA A 178 9.11 15.45 -18.77
C ALA A 178 7.67 14.91 -18.62
N ILE A 179 7.39 14.11 -17.58
CA ILE A 179 6.03 13.62 -17.26
C ILE A 179 5.11 14.82 -16.97
N GLU A 180 5.51 15.71 -16.08
CA GLU A 180 4.72 16.88 -15.67
C GLU A 180 4.42 17.83 -16.85
N ARG A 181 5.35 17.92 -17.80
CA ARG A 181 5.19 18.74 -19.01
C ARG A 181 4.28 18.10 -20.06
N LEU A 182 4.45 16.79 -20.32
CA LEU A 182 3.74 16.09 -21.40
C LEU A 182 2.37 15.57 -20.99
N ALA A 183 2.17 15.22 -19.73
CA ALA A 183 0.92 14.74 -19.19
C ALA A 183 0.66 15.33 -17.79
N PRO A 184 0.29 16.62 -17.70
CA PRO A 184 -0.02 17.26 -16.43
C PRO A 184 -1.11 16.50 -15.66
N GLY A 185 -0.84 16.18 -14.40
CA GLY A 185 -1.77 15.44 -13.54
C GLY A 185 -1.74 13.93 -13.68
N LEU A 186 -0.92 13.36 -14.58
CA LEU A 186 -0.72 11.91 -14.65
C LEU A 186 -0.05 11.41 -13.36
N PRO A 187 -0.66 10.45 -12.64
CA PRO A 187 -0.06 9.85 -11.46
C PRO A 187 1.31 9.23 -11.78
N HIS A 188 2.31 9.54 -10.96
CA HIS A 188 3.65 9.00 -11.16
C HIS A 188 4.39 8.83 -9.84
N SER A 189 5.32 7.88 -9.81
CA SER A 189 6.26 7.73 -8.69
C SER A 189 7.70 7.83 -9.17
N ILE A 190 8.49 8.59 -8.43
CA ILE A 190 9.93 8.69 -8.58
C ILE A 190 10.59 7.82 -7.51
N SER A 191 11.49 6.90 -7.89
CA SER A 191 12.03 5.90 -6.96
C SER A 191 12.76 6.53 -5.78
N PHE A 192 13.41 7.68 -5.98
CA PHE A 192 14.03 8.45 -4.90
C PHE A 192 13.04 8.91 -3.82
N ASP A 193 11.81 9.28 -4.19
CA ASP A 193 10.79 9.74 -3.24
C ASP A 193 10.09 8.56 -2.54
N VAL A 194 10.02 7.41 -3.21
CA VAL A 194 9.40 6.21 -2.67
C VAL A 194 10.35 5.44 -1.76
N LEU A 195 11.55 5.11 -2.22
CA LEU A 195 12.53 4.29 -1.52
C LEU A 195 13.96 4.66 -1.94
N PRO A 196 14.57 5.69 -1.33
CA PRO A 196 15.94 6.13 -1.65
C PRO A 196 17.00 5.20 -1.03
N GLU A 197 16.98 3.92 -1.39
CA GLU A 197 17.90 2.90 -0.90
C GLU A 197 18.51 2.07 -2.03
N ILE A 198 19.64 1.42 -1.74
CA ILE A 198 20.26 0.43 -2.63
C ILE A 198 19.35 -0.80 -2.81
N LYS A 199 19.69 -1.62 -3.82
CA LYS A 199 19.00 -2.82 -4.34
C LYS A 199 17.94 -2.48 -5.40
N GLU A 200 18.31 -2.72 -6.66
CA GLU A 200 17.54 -2.28 -7.81
C GLU A 200 16.18 -2.97 -7.94
N TYR A 201 16.11 -4.28 -7.69
CA TYR A 201 14.86 -5.01 -7.82
C TYR A 201 13.83 -4.57 -6.78
N GLU A 202 14.21 -4.54 -5.50
CA GLU A 202 13.32 -4.13 -4.40
C GLU A 202 12.87 -2.68 -4.56
N ARG A 203 13.77 -1.79 -4.99
CA ARG A 203 13.42 -0.38 -5.28
C ARG A 203 12.48 -0.26 -6.48
N THR A 204 12.76 -0.96 -7.57
CA THR A 204 11.88 -0.96 -8.75
C THR A 204 10.52 -1.54 -8.41
N SER A 205 10.48 -2.71 -7.75
CA SER A 205 9.25 -3.40 -7.35
C SER A 205 8.41 -2.52 -6.42
N THR A 206 9.02 -1.87 -5.43
CA THR A 206 8.31 -0.97 -4.50
C THR A 206 7.76 0.26 -5.20
N THR A 207 8.54 0.88 -6.09
CA THR A 207 8.12 2.06 -6.86
C THR A 207 6.98 1.72 -7.82
N VAL A 208 7.04 0.54 -8.45
CA VAL A 208 6.00 0.03 -9.34
C VAL A 208 4.73 -0.31 -8.57
N VAL A 209 4.83 -1.03 -7.45
CA VAL A 209 3.66 -1.32 -6.60
C VAL A 209 3.00 -0.03 -6.14
N ASN A 210 3.77 0.96 -5.68
CA ASN A 210 3.24 2.27 -5.28
C ASN A 210 2.46 2.93 -6.43
N THR A 211 3.07 3.00 -7.62
CA THR A 211 2.47 3.60 -8.82
C THR A 211 1.21 2.86 -9.26
N TYR A 212 1.25 1.53 -9.25
CA TYR A 212 0.19 0.66 -9.71
C TYR A 212 -1.10 0.82 -8.92
N VAL A 213 -1.01 1.00 -7.60
CA VAL A 213 -2.20 1.17 -6.75
C VAL A 213 -2.59 2.64 -6.52
N MET A 214 -1.73 3.59 -6.88
CA MET A 214 -1.91 5.02 -6.61
C MET A 214 -3.24 5.58 -7.12
N PRO A 215 -3.67 5.36 -8.38
CA PRO A 215 -4.94 5.94 -8.84
C PRO A 215 -6.15 5.39 -8.09
N ALA A 216 -6.18 4.08 -7.81
CA ALA A 216 -7.27 3.43 -7.10
C ALA A 216 -7.39 3.95 -5.65
N VAL A 217 -6.26 4.04 -4.94
CA VAL A 217 -6.23 4.54 -3.56
C VAL A 217 -6.56 6.02 -3.49
N ALA A 218 -6.00 6.85 -4.38
CA ALA A 218 -6.27 8.28 -4.41
C ALA A 218 -7.76 8.58 -4.68
N SER A 219 -8.36 7.90 -5.66
CA SER A 219 -9.79 8.01 -5.97
C SER A 219 -10.67 7.59 -4.79
N TYR A 220 -10.31 6.47 -4.13
CA TYR A 220 -11.00 5.98 -2.95
C TYR A 220 -10.98 6.99 -1.79
N LEU A 221 -9.80 7.50 -1.44
CA LEU A 221 -9.63 8.44 -0.34
C LEU A 221 -10.32 9.78 -0.62
N ALA A 222 -10.23 10.29 -1.85
CA ALA A 222 -10.93 11.50 -2.26
C ALA A 222 -12.46 11.37 -2.12
N ARG A 223 -13.03 10.23 -2.55
CA ARG A 223 -14.46 9.94 -2.37
C ARG A 223 -14.86 9.86 -0.90
N LEU A 224 -14.04 9.21 -0.06
CA LEU A 224 -14.28 9.12 1.38
C LEU A 224 -14.26 10.51 2.03
N ARG A 225 -13.21 11.30 1.78
CA ARG A 225 -13.07 12.67 2.29
C ARG A 225 -14.27 13.54 1.88
N SER A 226 -14.64 13.53 0.61
CA SER A 226 -15.81 14.26 0.10
C SER A 226 -17.12 13.82 0.75
N GLY A 227 -17.30 12.53 0.99
CA GLY A 227 -18.50 12.00 1.66
C GLY A 227 -18.56 12.41 3.13
N LEU A 228 -17.43 12.38 3.84
CA LEU A 228 -17.32 12.87 5.22
C LEU A 228 -17.62 14.37 5.31
N ASP A 229 -17.10 15.17 4.38
CA ASP A 229 -17.37 16.61 4.30
C ASP A 229 -18.85 16.92 4.04
N THR A 230 -19.50 16.14 3.17
CA THR A 230 -20.94 16.25 2.90
C THR A 230 -21.77 15.90 4.14
N GLY A 231 -21.31 14.93 4.94
CA GLY A 231 -21.89 14.59 6.25
C GLY A 231 -21.46 15.50 7.40
N GLU A 232 -20.85 16.66 7.11
CA GLU A 232 -20.38 17.65 8.08
C GLU A 232 -19.29 17.16 9.07
N VAL A 233 -18.64 16.03 8.78
CA VAL A 233 -17.53 15.50 9.59
C VAL A 233 -16.22 16.14 9.14
N ARG A 234 -15.85 17.27 9.73
CA ARG A 234 -14.61 18.01 9.41
C ARG A 234 -13.35 17.49 10.11
N ALA A 235 -13.47 16.43 10.89
CA ALA A 235 -12.35 15.85 11.61
C ALA A 235 -11.24 15.35 10.67
N PRO A 236 -9.97 15.39 11.11
CA PRO A 236 -8.86 14.76 10.39
C PRO A 236 -9.11 13.27 10.12
N LEU A 237 -8.77 12.83 8.91
CA LEU A 237 -8.79 11.43 8.50
C LEU A 237 -7.36 10.89 8.49
N TYR A 238 -7.09 9.91 9.35
CA TYR A 238 -5.81 9.22 9.43
C TYR A 238 -5.93 7.82 8.86
N ILE A 239 -4.99 7.46 7.99
CA ILE A 239 -4.88 6.13 7.40
C ILE A 239 -3.83 5.33 8.16
N MET A 240 -4.18 4.10 8.51
CA MET A 240 -3.27 3.16 9.15
C MET A 240 -2.19 2.75 8.15
N GLN A 241 -0.94 2.74 8.61
CA GLN A 241 0.21 2.25 7.87
C GLN A 241 0.50 0.78 8.21
N SER A 242 1.17 0.08 7.30
CA SER A 242 1.64 -1.29 7.50
C SER A 242 2.53 -1.43 8.75
N ASN A 243 3.24 -0.37 9.15
CA ASN A 243 4.13 -0.35 10.34
C ASN A 243 3.41 -0.14 11.68
N GLY A 244 2.07 0.01 11.67
CA GLY A 244 1.24 0.31 12.83
C GLY A 244 1.15 1.80 13.21
N GLY A 245 1.74 2.69 12.41
CA GLY A 245 1.61 4.14 12.53
C GLY A 245 0.41 4.70 11.78
N LEU A 246 0.21 6.01 11.86
CA LEU A 246 -0.85 6.74 11.17
C LEU A 246 -0.24 7.76 10.18
N MET A 247 -0.90 8.02 9.07
CA MET A 247 -0.59 9.12 8.14
C MET A 247 -1.86 9.82 7.69
N THR A 248 -1.75 11.01 7.09
CA THR A 248 -2.92 11.67 6.50
C THR A 248 -3.35 10.97 5.22
N ASP A 249 -4.60 11.17 4.82
CA ASP A 249 -5.14 10.66 3.56
C ASP A 249 -4.43 11.25 2.34
N GLU A 250 -3.98 12.51 2.37
CA GLU A 250 -3.21 13.08 1.25
C GLU A 250 -1.84 12.42 1.09
N ALA A 251 -1.18 12.09 2.20
CA ALA A 251 0.09 11.37 2.16
C ALA A 251 -0.11 9.92 1.68
N ALA A 252 -1.17 9.26 2.14
CA ALA A 252 -1.52 7.90 1.73
C ALA A 252 -1.86 7.82 0.23
N ALA A 253 -2.52 8.85 -0.32
CA ALA A 253 -2.80 8.94 -1.75
C ALA A 253 -1.53 9.03 -2.62
N LYS A 254 -0.43 9.59 -2.10
CA LYS A 254 0.85 9.70 -2.80
C LYS A 254 1.78 8.51 -2.58
N LYS A 255 1.70 7.89 -1.40
CA LYS A 255 2.54 6.74 -1.03
C LYS A 255 1.72 5.54 -0.57
N PRO A 256 0.78 5.04 -1.38
CA PRO A 256 -0.11 3.94 -0.99
C PRO A 256 0.61 2.61 -0.71
N CYS A 257 1.87 2.45 -1.10
CA CYS A 257 2.63 1.25 -0.74
C CYS A 257 2.75 1.07 0.79
N THR A 258 2.68 2.14 1.58
CA THR A 258 2.81 2.06 3.05
C THR A 258 1.51 1.72 3.78
N ILE A 259 0.39 1.53 3.06
CA ILE A 259 -0.92 1.19 3.65
C ILE A 259 -1.43 -0.20 3.22
N ILE A 260 -0.61 -0.95 2.49
CA ILE A 260 -0.89 -2.34 2.13
C ILE A 260 -0.84 -3.19 3.41
N GLU A 261 -1.82 -4.04 3.65
CA GLU A 261 -2.01 -4.75 4.93
C GLU A 261 -2.24 -3.84 6.16
N SER A 262 -2.81 -2.64 5.96
CA SER A 262 -3.08 -1.70 7.06
C SER A 262 -4.14 -2.17 8.06
N GLY A 263 -5.19 -2.88 7.63
CA GLY A 263 -6.22 -3.43 8.52
C GLY A 263 -5.66 -4.43 9.54
N PRO A 264 -4.98 -5.50 9.10
CA PRO A 264 -4.32 -6.45 10.01
C PRO A 264 -3.30 -5.78 10.93
N ALA A 265 -2.52 -4.82 10.43
CA ALA A 265 -1.60 -4.03 11.24
C ALA A 265 -2.33 -3.29 12.38
N ALA A 266 -3.51 -2.71 12.13
CA ALA A 266 -4.35 -2.10 13.16
C ALA A 266 -4.78 -3.13 14.22
N GLY A 267 -5.15 -4.35 13.80
CA GLY A 267 -5.51 -5.45 14.70
C GLY A 267 -4.37 -5.81 15.66
N VAL A 268 -3.13 -5.91 15.15
CA VAL A 268 -1.94 -6.18 15.97
C VAL A 268 -1.66 -5.04 16.94
N VAL A 269 -1.77 -3.78 16.51
CA VAL A 269 -1.62 -2.61 17.39
C VAL A 269 -2.68 -2.61 18.50
N GLY A 270 -3.92 -2.97 18.18
CA GLY A 270 -5.00 -3.14 19.15
C GLY A 270 -4.69 -4.25 20.17
N ALA A 271 -4.24 -5.41 19.68
CA ALA A 271 -3.84 -6.53 20.53
C ALA A 271 -2.67 -6.15 21.47
N GLN A 272 -1.66 -5.43 20.96
CA GLN A 272 -0.55 -4.92 21.77
C GLN A 272 -1.05 -3.98 22.89
N ALA A 273 -1.99 -3.09 22.57
CA ALA A 273 -2.54 -2.17 23.57
C ALA A 273 -3.31 -2.90 24.68
N ILE A 274 -4.08 -3.94 24.32
CA ILE A 274 -4.81 -4.79 25.28
C ILE A 274 -3.83 -5.62 26.11
N ALA A 275 -2.86 -6.29 25.48
CA ALA A 275 -1.85 -7.10 26.15
C ALA A 275 -1.11 -6.31 27.23
N ARG A 276 -0.66 -5.09 26.90
CA ARG A 276 0.00 -4.18 27.85
C ARG A 276 -0.89 -3.84 29.05
N ARG A 277 -2.18 -3.59 28.85
CA ARG A 277 -3.12 -3.29 29.94
C ARG A 277 -3.40 -4.50 30.82
N MET A 278 -3.38 -5.69 30.25
CA MET A 278 -3.58 -6.95 30.98
C MET A 278 -2.29 -7.47 31.63
N GLY A 279 -1.14 -6.84 31.38
CA GLY A 279 0.16 -7.29 31.90
C GLY A 279 0.72 -8.50 31.15
N PHE A 280 0.24 -8.80 29.94
CA PHE A 280 0.81 -9.84 29.09
C PHE A 280 1.97 -9.28 28.27
N GLY A 281 3.15 -9.88 28.45
CA GLY A 281 4.35 -9.56 27.66
C GLY A 281 4.35 -10.25 26.30
N ASP A 282 4.00 -11.53 26.27
CA ASP A 282 4.07 -12.37 25.07
C ASP A 282 2.67 -12.80 24.63
N VAL A 283 2.27 -12.41 23.41
CA VAL A 283 0.94 -12.67 22.86
C VAL A 283 1.02 -12.97 21.37
N VAL A 284 0.22 -13.93 20.92
CA VAL A 284 -0.06 -14.14 19.50
C VAL A 284 -1.39 -13.48 19.17
N SER A 285 -1.39 -12.49 18.29
CA SER A 285 -2.63 -11.97 17.71
C SER A 285 -3.04 -12.86 16.55
N PHE A 286 -4.30 -13.25 16.49
CA PHE A 286 -4.85 -14.07 15.41
C PHE A 286 -6.18 -13.46 14.95
N ASP A 287 -6.28 -13.19 13.66
CA ASP A 287 -7.47 -12.65 13.00
C ASP A 287 -7.85 -13.55 11.82
N MET A 288 -9.10 -14.00 11.78
CA MET A 288 -9.60 -14.87 10.73
C MET A 288 -10.85 -14.25 10.10
N GLY A 289 -10.72 -13.89 8.83
CA GLY A 289 -11.81 -13.41 7.99
C GLY A 289 -12.48 -14.53 7.19
N GLY A 290 -13.29 -14.13 6.21
CA GLY A 290 -13.95 -15.07 5.30
C GLY A 290 -12.98 -15.77 4.33
N THR A 291 -11.89 -15.12 3.97
CA THR A 291 -10.97 -15.60 2.91
C THR A 291 -9.56 -15.89 3.40
N THR A 292 -9.10 -15.20 4.45
CA THR A 292 -7.72 -15.27 4.95
C THR A 292 -7.68 -15.32 6.46
N ALA A 293 -6.62 -15.90 6.99
CA ALA A 293 -6.27 -15.86 8.40
C ALA A 293 -4.87 -15.25 8.56
N LYS A 294 -4.71 -14.38 9.54
CA LYS A 294 -3.49 -13.61 9.80
C LYS A 294 -3.07 -13.74 11.25
N ALA A 295 -1.78 -13.88 11.48
CA ALA A 295 -1.20 -13.96 12.81
C ALA A 295 0.04 -13.06 12.94
N SER A 296 0.27 -12.55 14.14
CA SER A 296 1.49 -11.81 14.49
C SER A 296 1.92 -12.15 15.90
N LEU A 297 3.22 -12.02 16.16
CA LEU A 297 3.81 -12.25 17.47
C LEU A 297 4.17 -10.90 18.12
N ILE A 298 3.73 -10.74 19.36
CA ILE A 298 4.12 -9.65 20.25
C ILE A 298 4.99 -10.28 21.33
N GLU A 299 6.26 -9.88 21.42
CA GLU A 299 7.22 -10.40 22.40
C GLU A 299 7.69 -9.27 23.33
N GLY A 300 7.67 -9.51 24.64
CA GLY A 300 8.05 -8.51 25.64
C GLY A 300 7.27 -7.19 25.51
N GLY A 301 6.03 -7.24 25.03
CA GLY A 301 5.17 -6.08 24.78
C GLY A 301 5.51 -5.29 23.51
N ASN A 302 6.36 -5.82 22.63
CA ASN A 302 6.81 -5.18 21.40
C ASN A 302 6.33 -5.98 20.17
N VAL A 303 5.85 -5.25 19.16
CA VAL A 303 5.44 -5.83 17.88
C VAL A 303 6.68 -6.02 17.01
N THR A 304 6.83 -7.22 16.46
CA THR A 304 7.88 -7.51 15.48
C THR A 304 7.61 -6.79 14.16
N ARG A 305 8.64 -6.13 13.61
CA ARG A 305 8.55 -5.41 12.34
C ARG A 305 9.52 -5.99 11.33
N SER A 306 9.07 -6.11 10.09
CA SER A 306 9.92 -6.40 8.94
C SER A 306 10.19 -5.13 8.13
N GLN A 307 11.35 -5.09 7.48
CA GLN A 307 11.72 -4.04 6.53
C GLN A 307 11.35 -4.40 5.09
N GLU A 308 11.06 -5.68 4.83
CA GLU A 308 10.78 -6.25 3.52
C GLU A 308 9.69 -7.31 3.66
N TYR A 309 8.66 -7.29 2.81
CA TYR A 309 7.63 -8.33 2.72
C TYR A 309 7.17 -8.52 1.27
N GLN A 310 6.23 -9.45 1.05
CA GLN A 310 5.68 -9.72 -0.28
C GLN A 310 4.16 -9.70 -0.26
N VAL A 311 3.55 -9.05 -1.25
CA VAL A 311 2.10 -9.04 -1.44
C VAL A 311 1.72 -10.17 -2.39
N GLY A 312 0.73 -10.99 -2.02
CA GLY A 312 0.29 -12.14 -2.81
C GLY A 312 1.27 -13.32 -2.82
N GLY A 313 2.30 -13.28 -1.95
CA GLY A 313 3.15 -14.44 -1.70
C GLY A 313 2.49 -15.36 -0.67
N GLY A 314 2.32 -16.64 -1.01
CA GLY A 314 1.83 -17.62 -0.04
C GLY A 314 2.77 -17.77 1.16
N ILE A 315 2.19 -18.07 2.33
CA ILE A 315 2.81 -18.35 3.63
C ILE A 315 4.20 -17.72 3.82
N LEU A 316 4.24 -16.52 4.41
CA LEU A 316 5.43 -15.94 5.05
C LEU A 316 5.76 -16.71 6.34
N MET A 317 5.93 -18.03 6.28
CA MET A 317 6.29 -18.84 7.44
C MET A 317 7.80 -18.79 7.62
N GLY A 318 8.24 -17.94 8.55
CA GLY A 318 9.42 -18.15 9.39
C GLY A 318 10.80 -18.26 8.71
N SER A 319 10.89 -18.27 7.39
CA SER A 319 12.15 -18.47 6.66
C SER A 319 12.31 -17.44 5.56
N ARG A 320 13.27 -16.52 5.74
CA ARG A 320 13.76 -15.58 4.72
C ARG A 320 14.27 -16.28 3.44
N LEU A 321 14.38 -17.60 3.44
CA LEU A 321 14.77 -18.42 2.29
C LEU A 321 13.57 -18.74 1.37
N MET A 322 12.35 -18.81 1.90
CA MET A 322 11.14 -19.16 1.15
C MET A 322 10.43 -17.87 0.71
N THR A 323 10.99 -17.20 -0.30
CA THR A 323 10.48 -15.92 -0.84
C THR A 323 10.44 -15.97 -2.37
N GLY A 324 9.70 -15.06 -3.00
CA GLY A 324 9.59 -14.95 -4.46
C GLY A 324 8.20 -15.27 -5.00
N GLY A 325 7.27 -15.69 -4.13
CA GLY A 325 5.89 -16.00 -4.47
C GLY A 325 4.99 -14.80 -4.71
N GLY A 326 5.39 -13.61 -4.24
CA GLY A 326 4.61 -12.38 -4.39
C GLY A 326 5.41 -11.22 -5.00
N TYR A 327 4.82 -10.03 -4.91
CA TYR A 327 5.45 -8.77 -5.31
C TYR A 327 6.24 -8.20 -4.13
N ALA A 328 7.54 -8.01 -4.30
CA ALA A 328 8.42 -7.52 -3.24
C ALA A 328 8.10 -6.06 -2.89
N LEU A 329 7.97 -5.80 -1.59
CA LEU A 329 7.78 -4.48 -1.04
C LEU A 329 8.78 -4.23 0.08
N LYS A 330 9.57 -3.17 -0.07
CA LYS A 330 10.55 -2.76 0.92
C LYS A 330 10.05 -1.48 1.60
N VAL A 331 9.10 -1.68 2.50
CA VAL A 331 8.58 -0.66 3.41
C VAL A 331 8.47 -1.28 4.80
N PRO A 332 8.70 -0.51 5.88
CA PRO A 332 8.50 -0.99 7.23
C PRO A 332 7.06 -1.49 7.41
N ALA A 333 6.90 -2.72 7.88
CA ALA A 333 5.61 -3.34 8.14
C ALA A 333 5.66 -4.15 9.44
N ILE A 334 4.51 -4.29 10.10
CA ILE A 334 4.32 -5.29 11.15
C ILE A 334 4.48 -6.67 10.51
N ASP A 335 5.23 -7.54 11.16
CA ASP A 335 5.46 -8.90 10.68
C ASP A 335 4.17 -9.71 10.84
N LEU A 336 3.60 -10.12 9.71
CA LEU A 336 2.32 -10.79 9.61
C LEU A 336 2.52 -12.11 8.86
N ALA A 337 2.15 -13.20 9.51
CA ALA A 337 1.96 -14.47 8.83
C ALA A 337 0.54 -14.51 8.25
N GLU A 338 0.41 -14.88 6.97
CA GLU A 338 -0.87 -15.00 6.28
C GLU A 338 -1.06 -16.40 5.71
N VAL A 339 -2.28 -16.91 5.85
CA VAL A 339 -2.76 -18.13 5.20
C VAL A 339 -4.01 -17.79 4.40
N GLY A 340 -4.06 -18.24 3.14
CA GLY A 340 -5.21 -18.06 2.24
C GLY A 340 -6.39 -18.98 2.53
N ALA A 341 -6.65 -19.27 3.82
CA ALA A 341 -7.78 -20.05 4.27
C ALA A 341 -8.54 -19.27 5.35
N GLY A 342 -9.86 -19.22 5.23
CA GLY A 342 -10.75 -18.51 6.15
C GLY A 342 -12.10 -19.22 6.26
N GLY A 343 -13.08 -18.55 6.88
CA GLY A 343 -14.39 -19.16 7.16
C GLY A 343 -15.24 -19.54 5.93
N GLY A 344 -14.93 -18.99 4.75
CA GLY A 344 -15.60 -19.26 3.47
C GLY A 344 -14.80 -20.16 2.52
N SER A 345 -13.68 -20.73 2.96
CA SER A 345 -12.91 -21.67 2.15
C SER A 345 -13.73 -22.94 1.88
N LEU A 346 -13.80 -23.35 0.60
CA LEU A 346 -14.51 -24.57 0.19
C LEU A 346 -13.79 -25.81 0.73
N VAL A 347 -14.56 -26.78 1.21
CA VAL A 347 -14.12 -28.10 1.67
C VAL A 347 -14.49 -29.15 0.64
#